data_AF-A0A3S4SZL5-F1
#
_entry.id   AF-A0A3S4SZL5-F1
#
_cell.length_a   1.000
_cell.length_b   1.000
_cell.length_c   1.000
_cell.angle_alpha   90.00
_cell.angle_beta   90.00
_cell.angle_gamma   90.00
#
_symmetry.space_group_name_H-M   'P 1'
#
loop_
_entity.id
_entity.type
_entity.pdbx_description
1 polymer ?
#
loop_
_entity_poly.entity_id
_entity_poly.type
_entity_poly.pdbx_seq_one_letter_code
_entity_poly.pdbx_strand_id
1 'polypeptide(L)'
;MAGLDDLFAQIPVQDIASRLGAPEGEVNNAIQQLVPALVGGLQVNAQNDDQVASKIASSAEKHAGLLDGGVAVDDVDENDGDKIVANIFGGNNSDTVASALAGGGAGGAGGDLIKRLLPILAPIVLAYIGKQFAGNNAPAQAQQGGGGVLGDVLGSILGGATGGGGGNNALGSILGSVLGGGSGGNNPIGDILGGLLGGKK
;
A
#
# COMPACT_ATOMS: atom_id res chain seq x y z
N MET A 1 12.20 -8.21 12.39
CA MET A 1 11.89 -7.87 10.99
C MET A 1 10.70 -8.73 10.62
N ALA A 2 9.47 -8.23 10.73
CA ALA A 2 8.27 -9.09 10.74
C ALA A 2 7.03 -8.44 10.08
N GLY A 3 7.23 -7.41 9.26
CA GLY A 3 6.11 -6.69 8.63
C GLY A 3 6.03 -7.06 7.15
N LEU A 4 6.93 -6.45 6.37
CA LEU A 4 7.00 -6.61 4.93
C LEU A 4 7.61 -7.96 4.51
N ASP A 5 8.65 -8.43 5.20
CA ASP A 5 9.29 -9.72 4.89
C ASP A 5 8.33 -10.90 5.04
N ASP A 6 7.52 -10.89 6.10
CA ASP A 6 6.47 -11.90 6.34
C ASP A 6 5.36 -11.81 5.30
N LEU A 7 4.99 -10.59 4.88
CA LEU A 7 4.06 -10.37 3.77
C LEU A 7 4.62 -10.96 2.46
N PHE A 8 5.90 -10.72 2.15
CA PHE A 8 6.54 -11.30 0.97
C PHE A 8 6.59 -12.83 1.02
N ALA A 9 6.87 -13.40 2.18
CA ALA A 9 6.88 -14.86 2.38
C ALA A 9 5.49 -15.49 2.19
N GLN A 10 4.42 -14.73 2.44
CA GLN A 10 3.04 -15.18 2.29
C GLN A 10 2.53 -15.07 0.85
N ILE A 11 3.20 -14.32 -0.03
CA ILE A 11 2.81 -14.14 -1.43
C ILE A 11 3.31 -15.33 -2.26
N PRO A 12 2.43 -16.10 -2.92
CA PRO A 12 2.83 -17.24 -3.73
C PRO A 12 3.39 -16.79 -5.10
N VAL A 13 4.64 -16.30 -5.12
CA VAL A 13 5.29 -15.75 -6.33
C VAL A 13 5.28 -16.74 -7.49
N GLN A 14 5.48 -18.03 -7.21
CA GLN A 14 5.54 -19.10 -8.21
C GLN A 14 4.17 -19.32 -8.90
N ASP A 15 3.08 -19.32 -8.14
CA ASP A 15 1.73 -19.49 -8.67
C ASP A 15 1.30 -18.26 -9.48
N ILE A 16 1.64 -17.06 -8.97
CA ILE A 16 1.37 -15.81 -9.69
C ILE A 16 2.15 -15.76 -11.00
N ALA A 17 3.43 -16.13 -10.99
CA ALA A 17 4.25 -16.20 -12.20
C ALA A 17 3.70 -17.21 -13.22
N SER A 18 3.26 -18.37 -12.75
CA SER A 18 2.63 -19.40 -13.58
C SER A 18 1.33 -18.91 -14.21
N ARG A 19 0.48 -18.21 -13.44
CA ARG A 19 -0.78 -17.64 -13.95
C ARG A 19 -0.56 -16.51 -14.94
N LEU A 20 0.44 -15.65 -14.69
CA LEU A 20 0.76 -14.50 -15.54
C LEU A 20 1.59 -14.88 -16.79
N GLY A 21 2.18 -16.08 -16.81
CA GLY A 21 3.08 -16.52 -17.86
C GLY A 21 4.36 -15.68 -17.95
N ALA A 22 4.81 -15.14 -16.81
CA ALA A 22 5.95 -14.24 -16.71
C ALA A 22 7.07 -14.87 -15.86
N PRO A 23 8.35 -14.53 -16.08
CA PRO A 23 9.44 -15.12 -15.31
C PRO A 23 9.37 -14.66 -13.84
N GLU A 24 9.56 -15.61 -12.92
CA GLU A 24 9.48 -15.36 -11.46
C GLU A 24 10.36 -14.19 -11.01
N GLY A 25 11.53 -14.00 -11.63
CA GLY A 25 12.41 -12.88 -11.34
C GLY A 25 11.79 -11.51 -11.66
N GLU A 26 11.02 -11.40 -12.75
CA GLU A 26 10.31 -10.17 -13.10
C GLU A 26 9.11 -9.94 -12.17
N VAL A 27 8.37 -11.01 -11.87
CA VAL A 27 7.23 -10.98 -10.94
C VAL A 27 7.68 -10.56 -9.55
N ASN A 28 8.76 -11.16 -9.03
CA ASN A 28 9.33 -10.82 -7.73
C ASN A 28 9.78 -9.34 -7.67
N ASN A 29 10.47 -8.85 -8.71
CA ASN A 29 10.85 -7.44 -8.81
C ASN A 29 9.63 -6.52 -8.80
N ALA A 30 8.57 -6.87 -9.53
CA ALA A 30 7.33 -6.10 -9.55
C ALA A 30 6.63 -6.12 -8.18
N ILE A 31 6.59 -7.27 -7.50
CA ILE A 31 6.03 -7.42 -6.14
C ILE A 31 6.78 -6.52 -5.14
N GLN A 32 8.12 -6.52 -5.18
CA GLN A 32 8.94 -5.69 -4.29
C GLN A 32 8.71 -4.19 -4.47
N GLN A 33 8.31 -3.75 -5.66
CA GLN A 33 7.95 -2.36 -5.94
C GLN A 33 6.48 -2.05 -5.59
N LEU A 34 5.58 -3.00 -5.85
CA LEU A 34 4.14 -2.83 -5.69
C LEU A 34 3.69 -2.92 -4.24
N VAL A 35 4.25 -3.85 -3.45
CA VAL A 35 3.84 -4.03 -2.05
C VAL A 35 4.01 -2.75 -1.22
N PRO A 36 5.17 -2.07 -1.22
CA PRO A 36 5.30 -0.79 -0.52
C PRO A 36 4.35 0.29 -1.05
N ALA A 37 4.11 0.34 -2.36
CA ALA A 37 3.21 1.32 -2.97
C ALA A 37 1.74 1.08 -2.62
N LEU A 38 1.31 -0.19 -2.55
CA LEU A 38 -0.03 -0.60 -2.11
C LEU A 38 -0.25 -0.23 -0.64
N VAL A 39 0.71 -0.56 0.24
CA VAL A 39 0.63 -0.23 1.67
C VAL A 39 0.63 1.29 1.87
N GLY A 40 1.48 2.03 1.15
CA GLY A 40 1.52 3.49 1.19
C GLY A 40 0.24 4.15 0.67
N GLY A 41 -0.30 3.66 -0.45
CA GLY A 41 -1.58 4.12 -1.00
C GLY A 41 -2.73 3.90 -0.02
N LEU A 42 -2.75 2.73 0.63
CA LEU A 42 -3.72 2.40 1.67
C LEU A 42 -3.64 3.37 2.85
N GLN A 43 -2.41 3.64 3.32
CA GLN A 43 -2.18 4.53 4.45
C GLN A 43 -2.63 5.95 4.14
N VAL A 44 -2.26 6.48 2.98
CA VAL A 44 -2.64 7.84 2.56
C VAL A 44 -4.16 7.95 2.43
N ASN A 45 -4.82 7.00 1.77
CA ASN A 45 -6.26 7.09 1.55
C ASN A 45 -7.08 6.78 2.80
N ALA A 46 -6.63 5.87 3.66
CA ALA A 46 -7.28 5.63 4.95
C ALA A 46 -7.13 6.80 5.92
N GLN A 47 -6.04 7.58 5.82
CA GLN A 47 -5.85 8.80 6.63
C GLN A 47 -6.66 9.99 6.09
N ASN A 48 -6.87 10.06 4.78
CA ASN A 48 -7.59 11.17 4.15
C ASN A 48 -9.11 11.04 4.26
N ASP A 49 -9.66 9.82 4.28
CA ASP A 49 -11.10 9.58 4.29
C ASP A 49 -11.49 8.35 5.15
N ASP A 50 -12.19 8.61 6.26
CA ASP A 50 -12.68 7.58 7.18
C ASP A 50 -13.65 6.57 6.54
N GLN A 51 -14.41 6.98 5.52
CA GLN A 51 -15.29 6.08 4.76
C GLN A 51 -14.47 5.12 3.91
N VAL A 52 -13.38 5.60 3.32
CA VAL A 52 -12.43 4.77 2.56
C VAL A 52 -11.72 3.81 3.51
N ALA A 53 -11.26 4.28 4.67
CA ALA A 53 -10.68 3.42 5.70
C ALA A 53 -11.63 2.31 6.15
N SER A 54 -12.91 2.64 6.35
CA SER A 54 -13.94 1.67 6.74
C SER A 54 -14.20 0.61 5.66
N LYS A 55 -14.20 1.03 4.38
CA LYS A 55 -14.32 0.09 3.24
C LYS A 55 -13.11 -0.82 3.14
N ILE A 56 -11.91 -0.27 3.28
CA ILE A 56 -10.65 -1.01 3.29
C ILE A 56 -10.66 -2.04 4.42
N ALA A 57 -11.02 -1.64 5.65
CA ALA A 57 -11.11 -2.54 6.79
C ALA A 57 -12.15 -3.64 6.55
N SER A 58 -13.32 -3.29 6.01
CA SER A 58 -14.37 -4.27 5.67
C SER A 58 -13.92 -5.26 4.60
N SER A 59 -13.18 -4.81 3.58
CA SER A 59 -12.58 -5.68 2.57
C SER A 59 -11.48 -6.55 3.19
N ALA A 60 -10.62 -5.98 4.02
CA ALA A 60 -9.55 -6.70 4.71
C ALA A 60 -10.12 -7.85 5.54
N GLU A 61 -11.20 -7.60 6.28
CA GLU A 61 -11.89 -8.60 7.09
C GLU A 61 -12.56 -9.69 6.22
N LYS A 62 -13.21 -9.31 5.13
CA LYS A 62 -13.79 -10.27 4.16
C LYS A 62 -12.75 -11.20 3.55
N HIS A 63 -11.55 -10.67 3.26
CA HIS A 63 -10.48 -11.43 2.63
C HIS A 63 -9.49 -12.04 3.63
N ALA A 64 -9.60 -11.77 4.94
CA ALA A 64 -8.69 -12.34 5.95
C ALA A 64 -8.69 -13.89 5.95
N GLY A 65 -9.85 -14.50 5.62
CA GLY A 65 -9.99 -15.96 5.48
C GLY A 65 -9.27 -16.57 4.28
N LEU A 66 -8.87 -15.77 3.28
CA LEU A 66 -8.13 -16.22 2.10
C LEU A 66 -6.74 -16.77 2.46
N LEU A 67 -6.24 -16.42 3.65
CA LEU A 67 -4.95 -16.87 4.19
C LEU A 67 -5.04 -18.09 5.12
N ASP A 68 -6.25 -18.54 5.46
CA ASP A 68 -6.46 -19.63 6.42
C ASP A 68 -6.33 -21.03 5.75
N GLY A 69 -6.53 -21.09 4.43
CA GLY A 69 -6.37 -22.30 3.60
C GLY A 69 -5.16 -22.28 2.64
N GLY A 70 -4.36 -21.21 2.66
CA GLY A 70 -3.37 -20.92 1.62
C GLY A 70 -3.97 -20.02 0.53
N VAL A 71 -3.20 -19.04 0.06
CA VAL A 71 -3.65 -18.13 -1.01
C VAL A 71 -3.70 -18.91 -2.31
N ALA A 72 -4.88 -19.39 -2.69
CA ALA A 72 -5.10 -19.90 -4.03
C ALA A 72 -5.24 -18.70 -4.96
N VAL A 73 -4.29 -18.54 -5.88
CA VAL A 73 -4.35 -17.48 -6.88
C VAL A 73 -5.65 -17.63 -7.70
N ASP A 74 -6.19 -18.83 -7.87
CA ASP A 74 -7.45 -19.10 -8.57
C ASP A 74 -8.71 -18.60 -7.83
N ASP A 75 -8.66 -18.45 -6.50
CA ASP A 75 -9.77 -17.89 -5.71
C ASP A 75 -9.80 -16.36 -5.76
N VAL A 76 -8.82 -15.74 -6.43
CA VAL A 76 -8.75 -14.30 -6.63
C VAL A 76 -9.52 -13.88 -7.87
N ASP A 77 -10.70 -13.27 -7.64
CA ASP A 77 -11.47 -12.58 -8.68
C ASP A 77 -10.78 -11.28 -9.07
N GLU A 78 -10.33 -11.19 -10.33
CA GLU A 78 -9.67 -10.01 -10.88
C GLU A 78 -10.58 -8.76 -10.82
N ASN A 79 -11.90 -8.91 -10.98
CA ASN A 79 -12.84 -7.80 -10.91
C ASN A 79 -12.98 -7.26 -9.50
N ASP A 80 -12.86 -8.13 -8.49
CA ASP A 80 -12.86 -7.73 -7.10
C ASP A 80 -11.50 -7.10 -6.73
N GLY A 81 -10.42 -7.64 -7.27
CA GLY A 81 -9.07 -7.07 -7.25
C GLY A 81 -9.03 -5.63 -7.76
N ASP A 82 -9.66 -5.33 -8.89
CA ASP A 82 -9.72 -3.97 -9.44
C ASP A 82 -10.49 -3.00 -8.55
N LYS A 83 -11.60 -3.43 -7.94
CA LYS A 83 -12.36 -2.62 -6.97
C LYS A 83 -11.55 -2.36 -5.72
N ILE A 84 -10.81 -3.37 -5.28
CA ILE A 84 -9.87 -3.25 -4.18
C ILE A 84 -8.83 -2.19 -4.53
N VAL A 85 -8.15 -2.29 -5.67
CA VAL A 85 -7.15 -1.31 -6.12
C VAL A 85 -7.76 0.09 -6.14
N ALA A 86 -8.98 0.23 -6.68
CA ALA A 86 -9.70 1.50 -6.63
C ALA A 86 -9.92 1.99 -5.19
N ASN A 87 -10.30 1.14 -4.24
CA ASN A 87 -10.41 1.55 -2.84
C ASN A 87 -9.05 1.94 -2.23
N ILE A 88 -7.98 1.20 -2.54
CA ILE A 88 -6.62 1.46 -2.04
C ILE A 88 -6.08 2.79 -2.56
N PHE A 89 -6.35 3.13 -3.81
CA PHE A 89 -5.80 4.31 -4.48
C PHE A 89 -6.82 5.44 -4.69
N GLY A 90 -7.93 5.47 -3.96
CA GLY A 90 -8.85 6.61 -3.95
C GLY A 90 -9.67 6.79 -5.24
N GLY A 91 -10.07 5.67 -5.84
CA GLY A 91 -10.87 5.60 -7.07
C GLY A 91 -10.06 5.32 -8.34
N ASN A 92 -8.72 5.21 -8.24
CA ASN A 92 -7.86 4.92 -9.38
C ASN A 92 -7.92 3.43 -9.74
N ASN A 93 -8.18 3.12 -11.01
CA ASN A 93 -8.15 1.76 -11.52
C ASN A 93 -6.70 1.22 -11.64
N SER A 94 -6.58 -0.11 -11.77
CA SER A 94 -5.30 -0.80 -11.94
C SER A 94 -4.45 -0.24 -13.08
N ASP A 95 -5.07 0.20 -14.18
CA ASP A 95 -4.37 0.88 -15.29
C ASP A 95 -3.72 2.21 -14.88
N THR A 96 -4.44 3.08 -14.17
CA THR A 96 -3.93 4.39 -13.74
C THR A 96 -2.80 4.21 -12.74
N VAL A 97 -3.00 3.30 -11.77
CA VAL A 97 -2.01 2.97 -10.75
C VAL A 97 -0.76 2.37 -11.39
N ALA A 98 -0.92 1.39 -12.29
CA ALA A 98 0.20 0.80 -13.00
C ALA A 98 0.97 1.83 -13.83
N SER A 99 0.27 2.76 -14.48
CA SER A 99 0.90 3.82 -15.28
C SER A 99 1.71 4.78 -14.41
N ALA A 100 1.20 5.11 -13.22
CA ALA A 100 1.89 5.95 -12.25
C ALA A 100 3.12 5.23 -11.65
N LEU A 101 2.98 3.95 -11.29
CA LEU A 101 4.07 3.12 -10.75
C LEU A 101 5.16 2.82 -11.80
N ALA A 102 4.79 2.66 -13.07
CA ALA A 102 5.74 2.50 -14.17
C ALA A 102 6.48 3.80 -14.54
N GLY A 103 6.29 4.90 -13.78
CA GLY A 103 7.06 6.14 -13.96
C GLY A 103 6.81 6.87 -15.28
N GLY A 104 5.61 6.73 -15.87
CA GLY A 104 5.27 7.28 -17.19
C GLY A 104 5.55 6.34 -18.37
N GLY A 105 6.06 5.14 -18.12
CA GLY A 105 6.29 4.08 -19.11
C GLY A 105 5.24 2.96 -19.06
N ALA A 106 3.96 3.30 -19.10
CA ALA A 106 2.84 2.33 -19.00
C ALA A 106 2.74 1.32 -20.16
N GLY A 107 3.67 1.33 -21.11
CA GLY A 107 3.70 0.48 -22.31
C GLY A 107 4.93 -0.43 -22.44
N GLY A 108 5.78 -0.52 -21.41
CA GLY A 108 6.84 -1.53 -21.35
C GLY A 108 6.34 -2.85 -20.77
N ALA A 109 7.06 -3.95 -21.01
CA ALA A 109 6.73 -5.29 -20.48
C ALA A 109 6.48 -5.28 -18.95
N GLY A 110 7.19 -4.43 -18.21
CA GLY A 110 6.97 -4.23 -16.77
C GLY A 110 5.65 -3.54 -16.43
N GLY A 111 5.17 -2.60 -17.25
CA GLY A 111 3.89 -1.92 -17.03
C GLY A 111 2.69 -2.84 -17.24
N ASP A 112 2.71 -3.68 -18.26
CA ASP A 112 1.66 -4.68 -18.49
C ASP A 112 1.69 -5.81 -17.45
N LEU A 113 2.88 -6.20 -16.99
CA LEU A 113 3.02 -7.11 -15.87
C LEU A 113 2.40 -6.51 -14.60
N ILE A 114 2.72 -5.26 -14.27
CA ILE A 114 2.17 -4.56 -13.11
C ILE A 114 0.64 -4.45 -13.19
N LYS A 115 0.08 -4.12 -14.37
CA LYS A 115 -1.37 -4.04 -14.57
C LYS A 115 -2.08 -5.35 -14.26
N ARG A 116 -1.51 -6.48 -14.67
CA ARG A 116 -2.08 -7.82 -14.42
C ARG A 116 -1.80 -8.32 -13.02
N LEU A 117 -0.67 -7.90 -12.45
CA LEU A 117 -0.25 -8.28 -11.11
C LEU A 117 -1.04 -7.52 -10.04
N LEU A 118 -1.40 -6.26 -10.27
CA LEU A 118 -2.15 -5.41 -9.33
C LEU A 118 -3.45 -6.06 -8.79
N PRO A 119 -4.41 -6.48 -9.63
CA PRO A 119 -5.66 -7.05 -9.14
C PRO A 119 -5.47 -8.41 -8.45
N ILE A 120 -4.38 -9.11 -8.72
CA ILE A 120 -4.03 -10.35 -8.03
C ILE A 120 -3.38 -10.05 -6.67
N LEU A 121 -2.45 -9.10 -6.64
CA LEU A 121 -1.62 -8.80 -5.47
C LEU A 121 -2.39 -8.01 -4.41
N ALA A 122 -3.29 -7.11 -4.82
CA ALA A 122 -4.02 -6.25 -3.91
C ALA A 122 -4.89 -7.02 -2.88
N PRO A 123 -5.71 -8.02 -3.25
CA PRO A 123 -6.46 -8.83 -2.28
C PRO A 123 -5.57 -9.65 -1.35
N ILE A 124 -4.38 -10.09 -1.80
CA ILE A 124 -3.41 -10.82 -0.96
C ILE A 124 -2.84 -9.91 0.13
N VAL A 125 -2.41 -8.71 -0.26
CA VAL A 125 -1.90 -7.69 0.67
C VAL A 125 -2.99 -7.29 1.67
N LEU A 126 -4.23 -7.12 1.19
CA LEU A 126 -5.38 -6.81 2.04
C LEU A 126 -5.73 -7.94 3.00
N ALA A 127 -5.71 -9.19 2.54
CA ALA A 127 -5.94 -10.36 3.38
C ALA A 127 -4.89 -10.40 4.50
N TYR A 128 -3.63 -10.10 4.20
CA TYR A 128 -2.55 -10.08 5.20
C TYR A 128 -2.75 -8.96 6.22
N ILE A 129 -3.07 -7.76 5.76
CA ILE A 129 -3.40 -6.63 6.63
C ILE A 129 -4.63 -6.97 7.48
N GLY A 130 -5.65 -7.60 6.90
CA GLY A 130 -6.85 -8.07 7.59
C GLY A 130 -6.54 -9.13 8.64
N LYS A 131 -5.65 -10.08 8.34
CA LYS A 131 -5.16 -11.09 9.28
C LYS A 131 -4.34 -10.46 10.40
N GLN A 132 -3.53 -9.45 10.11
CA GLN A 132 -2.73 -8.77 11.12
C GLN A 132 -3.57 -7.82 11.97
N PHE A 133 -4.58 -7.20 11.36
CA PHE A 133 -5.62 -6.47 12.05
C PHE A 133 -6.41 -7.42 12.97
N ALA A 134 -6.94 -8.54 12.46
CA ALA A 134 -7.70 -9.52 13.23
C ALA A 134 -6.85 -10.22 14.31
N GLY A 135 -5.58 -10.54 14.01
CA GLY A 135 -4.62 -11.15 14.93
C GLY A 135 -4.18 -10.23 16.06
N ASN A 136 -4.10 -8.92 15.81
CA ASN A 136 -3.87 -7.91 16.84
C ASN A 136 -5.15 -7.55 17.63
N ASN A 137 -6.33 -7.88 17.10
CA ASN A 137 -7.63 -7.75 17.79
C ASN A 137 -7.95 -9.00 18.64
N ALA A 138 -7.09 -9.31 19.62
CA ALA A 138 -7.57 -10.02 20.81
C ALA A 138 -8.70 -9.20 21.46
N PRO A 139 -9.72 -9.81 22.09
CA PRO A 139 -11.01 -9.17 22.35
C PRO A 139 -10.91 -8.04 23.38
N ALA A 140 -10.60 -6.83 22.90
CA ALA A 140 -10.68 -5.59 23.64
C ALA A 140 -11.29 -4.54 22.71
N GLN A 141 -12.62 -4.43 22.80
CA GLN A 141 -13.42 -3.30 22.34
C GLN A 141 -13.40 -2.99 20.84
N ALA A 142 -14.35 -3.62 20.15
CA ALA A 142 -15.01 -3.02 19.00
C ALA A 142 -15.63 -1.67 19.43
N GLN A 143 -14.91 -0.57 19.19
CA GLN A 143 -15.50 0.76 19.20
C GLN A 143 -14.80 1.67 18.19
N GLN A 144 -15.47 1.84 17.04
CA GLN A 144 -15.49 3.02 16.19
C GLN A 144 -14.13 3.68 15.86
N GLY A 145 -13.60 3.37 14.68
CA GLY A 145 -12.56 4.19 14.05
C GLY A 145 -11.66 3.39 13.12
N GLY A 146 -12.19 2.95 11.98
CA GLY A 146 -11.44 2.17 10.98
C GLY A 146 -10.18 2.88 10.45
N GLY A 147 -10.08 4.21 10.56
CA GLY A 147 -8.91 4.97 10.13
C GLY A 147 -7.69 4.86 11.07
N GLY A 148 -7.90 4.90 12.39
CA GLY A 148 -6.81 4.96 13.37
C GLY A 148 -6.08 3.63 13.53
N VAL A 149 -6.82 2.56 13.81
CA VAL A 149 -6.24 1.23 14.02
C VAL A 149 -5.61 0.68 12.74
N LEU A 150 -6.23 0.92 11.58
CA LEU A 150 -5.65 0.55 10.30
C LEU A 150 -4.37 1.35 10.03
N GLY A 151 -4.36 2.65 10.35
CA GLY A 151 -3.16 3.50 10.29
C GLY A 151 -2.01 2.97 11.16
N ASP A 152 -2.31 2.49 12.38
CA ASP A 152 -1.31 1.90 13.28
C ASP A 152 -0.77 0.57 12.76
N VAL A 153 -1.63 -0.31 12.24
CA VAL A 153 -1.21 -1.58 11.62
C VAL A 153 -0.33 -1.30 10.39
N LEU A 154 -0.74 -0.40 9.50
CA LEU A 154 0.04 -0.02 8.32
C LEU A 154 1.36 0.66 8.71
N GLY A 155 1.31 1.53 9.70
CA GLY A 155 2.49 2.20 10.27
C GLY A 155 3.46 1.20 10.91
N SER A 156 2.96 0.12 11.52
CA SER A 156 3.80 -0.94 12.08
C SER A 156 4.44 -1.82 10.99
N ILE A 157 3.71 -2.09 9.90
CA ILE A 157 4.20 -2.86 8.74
C ILE A 157 5.28 -2.05 8.00
N LEU A 158 5.02 -0.77 7.73
CA LEU A 158 5.94 0.12 7.02
C LEU A 158 7.09 0.63 7.90
N GLY A 159 6.81 0.92 9.17
CA GLY A 159 7.81 1.26 10.19
C GLY A 159 8.71 0.06 10.54
N GLY A 160 8.17 -1.15 10.47
CA GLY A 160 8.95 -2.39 10.58
C GLY A 160 9.93 -2.60 9.42
N ALA A 161 9.63 -2.09 8.23
CA ALA A 161 10.52 -2.10 7.07
C ALA A 161 11.68 -1.07 7.18
N THR A 162 11.58 -0.10 8.08
CA THR A 162 12.61 0.93 8.35
C THR A 162 13.31 0.74 9.70
N GLY A 163 12.92 -0.25 10.48
CA GLY A 163 13.35 -0.44 11.87
C GLY A 163 14.45 -1.46 12.06
N GLY A 164 15.70 -1.06 11.80
CA GLY A 164 16.89 -1.87 12.08
C GLY A 164 18.17 -1.02 12.19
N GLY A 165 18.25 -0.14 13.18
CA GLY A 165 19.47 0.60 13.52
C GLY A 165 19.40 2.09 13.19
N GLY A 166 19.85 2.93 14.12
CA GLY A 166 19.81 4.39 13.98
C GLY A 166 20.43 4.88 12.68
N GLY A 167 19.71 5.74 11.96
CA GLY A 167 20.22 6.44 10.78
C GLY A 167 19.13 6.73 9.75
N ASN A 168 18.68 7.98 9.71
CA ASN A 168 18.00 8.63 8.59
C ASN A 168 16.76 7.97 7.97
N ASN A 169 15.60 8.22 8.58
CA ASN A 169 14.29 8.16 7.92
C ASN A 169 14.15 9.30 6.89
N ALA A 170 14.84 9.22 5.75
CA ALA A 170 14.77 10.24 4.69
C ALA A 170 13.39 10.31 4.02
N LEU A 171 12.68 9.18 3.89
CA LEU A 171 11.34 9.16 3.31
C LEU A 171 10.25 9.57 4.32
N GLY A 172 10.43 9.22 5.59
CA GLY A 172 9.54 9.66 6.68
C GLY A 172 9.69 11.15 7.02
N SER A 173 10.89 11.72 6.87
CA SER A 173 11.09 13.16 7.01
C SER A 173 10.55 13.94 5.80
N ILE A 174 10.69 13.43 4.58
CA ILE A 174 10.13 14.09 3.38
C ILE A 174 8.59 14.06 3.39
N LEU A 175 7.97 12.93 3.74
CA LEU A 175 6.50 12.83 3.86
C LEU A 175 5.98 13.59 5.09
N GLY A 176 6.70 13.56 6.22
CA GLY A 176 6.37 14.33 7.41
C GLY A 176 6.50 15.85 7.22
N SER A 177 7.48 16.31 6.46
CA SER A 177 7.68 17.73 6.16
C SER A 177 6.72 18.29 5.11
N VAL A 178 6.14 17.44 4.25
CA VAL A 178 5.11 17.85 3.26
C VAL A 178 3.70 17.76 3.83
N LEU A 179 3.41 16.79 4.69
CA LEU A 179 2.05 16.52 5.17
C LEU A 179 1.77 17.02 6.60
N GLY A 180 2.81 17.25 7.41
CA GLY A 180 2.70 17.70 8.79
C GLY A 180 2.87 19.21 8.95
N GLY A 181 1.82 19.97 8.68
CA GLY A 181 1.77 21.39 9.02
C GLY A 181 1.84 21.60 10.54
N GLY A 182 3.00 21.99 11.06
CA GLY A 182 3.20 22.31 12.47
C GLY A 182 4.49 23.10 12.72
N SER A 183 4.35 24.43 12.75
CA SER A 183 5.26 25.44 13.30
C SER A 183 6.72 25.04 13.62
N GLY A 184 7.64 25.54 12.80
CA GLY A 184 9.01 25.87 13.22
C GLY A 184 10.10 24.98 12.61
N GLY A 185 10.72 25.48 11.54
CA GLY A 185 12.00 24.93 11.04
C GLY A 185 12.05 24.77 9.54
N ASN A 186 12.52 25.82 8.85
CA ASN A 186 13.11 25.84 7.50
C ASN A 186 12.53 24.89 6.45
N ASN A 187 11.47 25.35 5.77
CA ASN A 187 10.90 24.68 4.61
C ASN A 187 11.44 25.31 3.30
N PRO A 188 12.40 24.69 2.59
CA PRO A 188 12.98 25.27 1.37
C PRO A 188 11.96 25.43 0.22
N ILE A 189 10.89 24.63 0.23
CA ILE A 189 9.78 24.73 -0.73
C ILE A 189 8.87 25.92 -0.38
N GLY A 190 8.72 26.25 0.91
CA GLY A 190 8.00 27.45 1.37
C GLY A 190 8.71 28.75 1.01
N ASP A 191 10.04 28.77 1.04
CA ASP A 191 10.83 29.93 0.62
C ASP A 191 10.81 30.16 -0.90
N ILE A 192 10.73 29.08 -1.70
CA ILE A 192 10.60 29.17 -3.17
C ILE A 192 9.21 29.69 -3.56
N LEU A 193 8.15 29.26 -2.86
CA LEU A 193 6.77 29.74 -3.10
C LEU A 193 6.53 31.14 -2.51
N GLY A 194 7.16 31.48 -1.39
CA GLY A 194 7.16 32.83 -0.81
C GLY A 194 7.93 33.85 -1.65
N GLY A 195 9.03 33.43 -2.29
CA GLY A 195 9.82 34.26 -3.19
C GLY A 195 9.13 34.62 -4.50
N LEU A 196 8.26 33.74 -5.02
CA LEU A 196 7.56 33.96 -6.29
C LEU A 196 6.28 34.81 -6.15
N LEU A 197 5.66 34.83 -4.97
CA LEU A 197 4.44 35.62 -4.71
C LEU A 197 4.73 37.00 -4.08
N GLY A 198 5.97 37.26 -3.65
CA GLY A 198 6.39 38.53 -3.01
C GLY A 198 6.94 39.61 -3.97
N GLY A 199 7.06 39.31 -5.26
CA GLY A 199 7.66 40.21 -6.26
C GLY A 199 6.71 41.30 -6.76
N LYS A 200 6.30 42.24 -5.90
CA LYS A 200 5.76 43.53 -6.37
C LYS A 200 6.10 44.67 -5.42
N LYS A 201 7.23 45.31 -5.69
CA LYS A 201 7.39 46.76 -5.60
C LYS A 201 8.03 47.24 -6.89
#